data_AF-A0A5J4PIG3-F1
#
_entry.id   AF-A0A5J4PIG3-F1
#
_cell.length_a   1.000
_cell.length_b   1.000
_cell.length_c   1.000
_cell.angle_alpha   90.00
_cell.angle_beta   90.00
_cell.angle_gamma   90.00
#
_symmetry.space_group_name_H-M   'P 1'
#
loop_
_entity.id
_entity.type
_entity.pdbx_description
1 polymer ?
#
loop_
_entity_poly.entity_id
_entity_poly.type
_entity_poly.pdbx_seq_one_letter_code
_entity_poly.pdbx_strand_id
1 'polypeptide(L)'
;MKNVWWIIIVVVLLGGIATITYLLFDEKKSNKELIQEFQMEKEELENEYSHFATQYDELQLTITNDSLNQLLNKEKVKVQRLLEELRSVKSNNAAEIRRLKNELATLRKVMVGYITQIDSLNRITEQQKQVIDKVTRMYNDVSRMADNLTQERDKLDKKVSLAAQLDAT
;
A
#
# COMPACT_ATOMS: atom_id res chain seq x y z
N MET A 1 -41.44 -55.54 42.60
CA MET A 1 -41.79 -54.61 41.51
C MET A 1 -41.14 -53.23 41.64
N LYS A 2 -41.03 -52.61 42.83
CA LYS A 2 -40.37 -51.29 43.04
C LYS A 2 -38.93 -51.18 42.51
N ASN A 3 -38.14 -52.26 42.58
CA ASN A 3 -36.72 -52.23 42.20
C ASN A 3 -36.50 -52.18 40.68
N VAL A 4 -37.44 -52.72 39.89
CA VAL A 4 -37.37 -52.73 38.42
C VAL A 4 -37.54 -51.32 37.85
N TRP A 5 -38.42 -50.51 38.47
CA TRP A 5 -38.65 -49.14 38.04
C TRP A 5 -37.42 -48.24 38.28
N TRP A 6 -36.73 -48.43 39.41
CA TRP A 6 -35.46 -47.76 39.68
C TRP A 6 -34.34 -48.14 38.68
N ILE A 7 -34.26 -49.42 38.29
CA ILE A 7 -33.28 -49.87 37.29
C ILE A 7 -33.55 -49.20 35.94
N ILE A 8 -34.81 -49.11 35.51
CA ILE A 8 -35.19 -48.44 34.26
C ILE A 8 -34.81 -46.96 34.30
N ILE A 9 -35.07 -46.27 35.41
CA ILE A 9 -34.70 -44.85 35.58
C ILE A 9 -33.19 -44.64 35.50
N VAL A 10 -32.40 -45.52 36.14
CA VAL A 10 -30.93 -45.46 36.10
C VAL A 10 -30.40 -45.69 34.69
N VAL A 11 -30.97 -46.64 33.94
CA VAL A 11 -30.57 -46.92 32.54
C VAL A 11 -30.87 -45.73 31.63
N VAL A 12 -32.04 -45.09 31.79
CA VAL A 12 -32.39 -43.89 31.01
C VAL A 12 -31.48 -42.71 31.36
N LEU A 13 -31.15 -42.51 32.63
CA LEU A 13 -30.21 -41.47 33.08
C LEU A 13 -28.81 -41.69 32.52
N LEU A 14 -28.29 -42.92 32.57
CA LEU A 14 -26.98 -43.26 31.99
C LEU A 14 -26.97 -43.08 30.47
N GLY A 15 -28.05 -43.45 29.79
CA GLY A 15 -28.22 -43.20 28.36
C GLY A 15 -28.17 -41.71 28.03
N GLY A 16 -28.90 -40.87 28.77
CA GLY A 16 -28.89 -39.42 28.59
C GLY A 16 -27.53 -38.78 28.89
N ILE A 17 -26.82 -39.23 29.92
CA ILE A 17 -25.46 -38.75 30.22
C ILE A 17 -24.49 -39.14 29.10
N ALA A 18 -24.60 -40.34 28.53
CA ALA A 18 -23.76 -40.80 27.42
C ALA A 18 -23.98 -39.97 26.14
N THR A 19 -25.22 -39.63 25.79
CA THR A 19 -25.51 -38.74 24.64
C THR A 19 -25.01 -37.32 24.88
N ILE A 20 -25.24 -36.75 26.07
CA ILE A 20 -24.75 -35.41 26.41
C ILE A 20 -23.22 -35.36 26.39
N THR A 21 -22.55 -36.38 26.94
CA THR A 21 -21.08 -36.44 26.93
C THR A 21 -20.51 -36.62 25.53
N TYR A 22 -21.13 -37.43 24.66
CA TYR A 22 -20.73 -37.55 23.26
C TYR A 22 -20.87 -36.22 22.51
N LEU A 23 -22.02 -35.55 22.65
CA LEU A 23 -22.30 -34.26 22.00
C LEU A 23 -21.33 -33.17 22.47
N LEU A 24 -21.08 -33.09 23.79
CA LEU A 24 -20.09 -32.17 24.36
C LEU A 24 -18.65 -32.47 23.90
N PHE A 25 -18.31 -33.72 23.62
CA PHE A 25 -16.96 -34.09 23.15
C PHE A 25 -16.77 -33.70 21.68
N ASP A 26 -17.78 -33.91 20.85
CA ASP A 26 -17.79 -33.52 19.43
C ASP A 26 -17.75 -31.99 19.26
N GLU A 27 -18.55 -31.27 20.05
CA GLU A 27 -18.56 -29.80 20.07
C GLU A 27 -17.22 -29.24 20.57
N LYS A 28 -16.61 -29.85 21.60
CA LYS A 28 -15.27 -29.47 22.07
C LYS A 28 -14.19 -29.73 21.04
N LYS A 29 -14.30 -30.79 20.23
CA LYS A 29 -13.34 -31.09 19.17
C LYS A 29 -13.44 -30.08 18.04
N SER A 30 -14.65 -29.84 17.53
CA SER A 30 -14.90 -28.84 16.48
C SER A 30 -14.50 -27.43 16.92
N ASN A 31 -14.77 -27.06 18.18
CA ASN A 31 -14.36 -25.76 18.72
C ASN A 31 -12.83 -25.64 18.87
N LYS A 32 -12.12 -26.72 19.21
CA LYS A 32 -10.65 -26.72 19.23
C LYS A 32 -10.06 -26.53 17.84
N GLU A 33 -10.59 -27.24 16.83
CA GLU A 33 -10.17 -27.11 15.44
C GLU A 33 -10.39 -25.67 14.93
N LEU A 34 -11.55 -25.09 15.21
CA LEU A 34 -11.86 -23.69 14.87
C LEU A 34 -10.92 -22.68 15.56
N ILE A 35 -10.63 -22.88 16.85
CA ILE A 35 -9.70 -22.01 17.59
C ILE A 35 -8.29 -22.12 17.00
N GLN A 36 -7.86 -23.31 16.57
CA GLN A 36 -6.57 -23.50 15.89
C GLN A 36 -6.53 -22.79 14.54
N GLU A 37 -7.61 -22.87 13.75
CA GLU A 37 -7.73 -22.13 12.49
C GLU A 37 -7.58 -20.62 12.70
N PHE A 38 -8.28 -20.05 13.70
CA PHE A 38 -8.14 -18.64 14.04
C PHE A 38 -6.77 -18.27 14.62
N GLN A 39 -6.07 -19.20 15.27
CA GLN A 39 -4.68 -19.00 15.69
C GLN A 39 -3.76 -18.89 14.47
N MET A 40 -3.88 -19.81 13.51
CA MET A 40 -3.10 -19.78 12.28
C MET A 40 -3.39 -18.52 11.45
N GLU A 41 -4.67 -18.17 11.28
CA GLU A 41 -5.08 -16.98 10.54
C GLU A 41 -4.53 -15.69 11.19
N LYS A 42 -4.55 -15.64 12.53
CA LYS A 42 -3.96 -14.53 13.27
C LYS A 42 -2.46 -14.43 13.03
N GLU A 43 -1.73 -15.54 13.12
CA GLU A 43 -0.28 -15.56 12.88
C GLU A 43 0.07 -15.17 11.44
N GLU A 44 -0.69 -15.64 10.46
CA GLU A 44 -0.52 -15.28 9.05
C GLU A 44 -0.74 -13.78 8.83
N LEU A 45 -1.81 -13.21 9.40
CA LEU A 45 -2.08 -11.77 9.34
C LEU A 45 -0.96 -10.96 10.00
N GLU A 46 -0.49 -11.38 11.17
CA GLU A 46 0.62 -10.69 11.84
C GLU A 46 1.87 -10.68 10.96
N ASN A 47 2.21 -11.81 10.33
CA ASN A 47 3.36 -11.93 9.45
C ASN A 47 3.20 -11.10 8.17
N GLU A 48 2.06 -11.21 7.47
CA GLU A 48 1.78 -10.48 6.23
C GLU A 48 1.88 -8.97 6.45
N TYR A 49 1.22 -8.46 7.50
CA TYR A 49 1.13 -7.02 7.73
C TYR A 49 2.37 -6.46 8.41
N SER A 50 3.12 -7.26 9.18
CA SER A 50 4.45 -6.87 9.65
C SER A 50 5.39 -6.72 8.45
N HIS A 51 5.38 -7.67 7.52
CA HIS A 51 6.22 -7.59 6.32
C HIS A 51 5.82 -6.41 5.43
N PHE A 52 4.52 -6.18 5.25
CA PHE A 52 4.01 -5.01 4.54
C PHE A 52 4.47 -3.68 5.16
N ALA A 53 4.45 -3.57 6.49
CA ALA A 53 4.95 -2.39 7.18
C ALA A 53 6.46 -2.18 6.98
N THR A 54 7.25 -3.25 6.85
CA THR A 54 8.69 -3.17 6.55
C THR A 54 8.95 -2.76 5.10
N GLN A 55 8.29 -3.39 4.12
CA GLN A 55 8.41 -3.00 2.71
C GLN A 55 8.07 -1.52 2.50
N TYR A 56 7.12 -1.00 3.28
CA TYR A 56 6.79 0.41 3.27
C TYR A 56 7.97 1.31 3.67
N ASP A 57 8.73 0.95 4.70
CA ASP A 57 9.87 1.76 5.16
C ASP A 57 10.95 1.90 4.09
N GLU A 58 11.11 0.86 3.25
CA GLU A 58 11.98 0.90 2.08
C GLU A 58 11.44 1.84 1.00
N LEU A 59 10.13 1.79 0.72
CA LEU A 59 9.49 2.65 -0.27
C LEU A 59 9.53 4.12 0.14
N GLN A 60 9.42 4.43 1.45
CA GLN A 60 9.43 5.79 1.96
C GLN A 60 10.68 6.59 1.55
N LEU A 61 11.82 5.91 1.38
CA LEU A 61 13.08 6.53 0.96
C LEU A 61 13.03 7.15 -0.45
N THR A 62 12.04 6.77 -1.26
CA THR A 62 11.87 7.25 -2.64
C THR A 62 10.76 8.28 -2.82
N ILE A 63 10.04 8.61 -1.75
CA ILE A 63 8.88 9.51 -1.79
C ILE A 63 9.35 10.95 -1.62
N THR A 64 9.16 11.78 -2.65
CA THR A 64 9.52 13.21 -2.64
C THR A 64 8.35 14.13 -2.28
N ASN A 65 7.12 13.61 -2.18
CA ASN A 65 5.93 14.41 -1.90
C ASN A 65 5.57 14.39 -0.40
N ASP A 66 5.79 15.52 0.27
CA ASP A 66 5.60 15.64 1.73
C ASP A 66 4.15 15.39 2.19
N SER A 67 3.15 15.85 1.43
CA SER A 67 1.74 15.74 1.84
C SER A 67 1.20 14.32 1.73
N LEU A 68 1.50 13.61 0.63
CA LEU A 68 1.11 12.21 0.47
C LEU A 68 1.86 11.31 1.45
N ASN A 69 3.14 11.62 1.73
CA ASN A 69 3.93 10.92 2.74
C ASN A 69 3.31 11.05 4.14
N GLN A 70 2.80 12.24 4.52
CA GLN A 70 2.10 12.42 5.80
C GLN A 70 0.82 11.58 5.92
N LEU A 71 -0.03 11.58 4.88
CA LEU A 71 -1.25 10.76 4.86
C LEU A 71 -0.91 9.27 4.96
N LEU A 72 0.09 8.83 4.22
CA LEU A 72 0.53 7.45 4.19
C LEU A 72 1.12 7.01 5.55
N ASN A 73 1.93 7.86 6.18
CA ASN A 73 2.48 7.60 7.52
C ASN A 73 1.38 7.50 8.59
N LYS A 74 0.32 8.30 8.48
CA LYS A 74 -0.85 8.20 9.37
C LYS A 74 -1.54 6.84 9.24
N GLU A 75 -1.71 6.33 8.02
CA GLU A 75 -2.31 5.01 7.81
C GLU A 75 -1.39 3.88 8.30
N LYS A 76 -0.06 4.02 8.17
CA LYS A 76 0.92 3.09 8.76
C LYS A 76 0.76 2.95 10.27
N VAL A 77 0.65 4.07 10.99
CA VAL A 77 0.46 4.05 12.45
C VAL A 77 -0.83 3.32 12.84
N LYS A 78 -1.90 3.44 12.03
CA LYS A 78 -3.13 2.67 12.27
C LYS A 78 -2.92 1.17 12.04
N VAL A 79 -2.19 0.77 11.00
CA VAL A 79 -1.83 -0.64 10.77
C VAL A 79 -1.07 -1.21 11.96
N GLN A 80 -0.08 -0.49 12.48
CA GLN A 80 0.67 -0.91 13.67
C GLN A 80 -0.24 -1.10 14.89
N ARG A 81 -1.14 -0.15 15.14
CA ARG A 81 -2.12 -0.24 16.24
C ARG A 81 -3.05 -1.44 16.08
N LEU A 82 -3.56 -1.70 14.88
CA LEU A 82 -4.45 -2.84 14.63
C LEU A 82 -3.71 -4.18 14.74
N LEU A 83 -2.41 -4.22 14.41
CA LEU A 83 -1.58 -5.40 14.64
C LEU A 83 -1.34 -5.65 16.14
N GLU A 84 -1.12 -4.60 16.92
CA GLU A 84 -1.04 -4.71 18.39
C GLU A 84 -2.37 -5.18 18.98
N GLU A 85 -3.49 -4.66 18.49
CA GLU A 85 -4.82 -5.09 18.89
C GLU A 85 -5.04 -6.56 18.53
N LEU A 86 -4.74 -6.95 17.29
CA LEU A 86 -4.82 -8.34 16.82
C LEU A 86 -3.98 -9.28 17.70
N ARG A 87 -2.75 -8.90 18.04
CA ARG A 87 -1.87 -9.63 18.97
C ARG A 87 -2.49 -9.82 20.34
N SER A 88 -3.18 -8.80 20.86
CA SER A 88 -3.84 -8.86 22.17
C SER A 88 -5.15 -9.66 22.17
N VAL A 89 -5.84 -9.75 21.03
CA VAL A 89 -7.12 -10.45 20.89
C VAL A 89 -6.92 -11.96 21.04
N LYS A 90 -7.76 -12.57 21.87
CA LYS A 90 -7.77 -14.03 22.06
C LYS A 90 -8.31 -14.70 20.80
N SER A 91 -7.68 -15.81 20.41
CA SER A 91 -8.02 -16.55 19.20
C SER A 91 -9.42 -17.15 19.18
N ASN A 92 -10.09 -17.23 20.33
CA ASN A 92 -11.48 -17.69 20.43
C ASN A 92 -12.50 -16.56 20.15
N ASN A 93 -12.06 -15.33 19.91
CA ASN A 93 -12.94 -14.21 19.53
C ASN A 93 -12.93 -14.00 18.01
N ALA A 94 -13.61 -14.91 17.31
CA ALA A 94 -13.72 -14.93 15.85
C ALA A 94 -14.26 -13.64 15.23
N ALA A 95 -15.25 -13.00 15.87
CA ALA A 95 -15.87 -11.79 15.37
C ALA A 95 -14.87 -10.63 15.32
N GLU A 96 -14.06 -10.50 16.36
CA GLU A 96 -13.06 -9.45 16.48
C GLU A 96 -11.90 -9.65 15.51
N ILE A 97 -11.40 -10.89 15.37
CA ILE A 97 -10.36 -11.23 14.40
C ILE A 97 -10.80 -10.90 12.97
N ARG A 98 -12.05 -11.22 12.62
CA ARG A 98 -12.63 -10.86 11.30
C ARG A 98 -12.76 -9.36 11.11
N ARG A 99 -13.16 -8.60 12.14
CA ARG A 99 -13.21 -7.13 12.09
C ARG A 99 -11.83 -6.56 11.79
N LEU A 100 -10.83 -6.94 12.58
CA LEU A 100 -9.46 -6.48 12.45
C LEU A 100 -8.87 -6.84 11.08
N LYS A 101 -9.11 -8.06 10.59
CA LYS A 101 -8.74 -8.48 9.23
C LYS A 101 -9.29 -7.55 8.15
N ASN A 102 -10.57 -7.20 8.23
CA ASN A 102 -11.21 -6.32 7.25
C ASN A 102 -10.67 -4.88 7.32
N GLU A 103 -10.39 -4.38 8.52
CA GLU A 103 -9.79 -3.06 8.70
C GLU A 103 -8.36 -3.00 8.17
N LEU A 104 -7.54 -4.01 8.48
CA LEU A 104 -6.19 -4.17 7.92
C LEU A 104 -6.21 -4.24 6.39
N ALA A 105 -7.13 -5.01 5.80
CA ALA A 105 -7.27 -5.12 4.35
C ALA A 105 -7.67 -3.79 3.69
N THR A 106 -8.56 -3.03 4.34
CA THR A 106 -8.98 -1.70 3.87
C THR A 106 -7.81 -0.73 3.91
N LEU A 107 -7.06 -0.71 5.02
CA LEU A 107 -5.86 0.14 5.16
C LEU A 107 -4.81 -0.20 4.11
N ARG A 108 -4.53 -1.49 3.88
CA ARG A 108 -3.60 -1.93 2.83
C ARG A 108 -4.00 -1.38 1.47
N LYS A 109 -5.28 -1.44 1.11
CA LYS A 109 -5.79 -0.92 -0.16
C LYS A 109 -5.57 0.59 -0.27
N VAL A 110 -5.82 1.35 0.79
CA VAL A 110 -5.59 2.80 0.82
C VAL A 110 -4.10 3.12 0.67
N MET A 111 -3.24 2.42 1.43
CA MET A 111 -1.79 2.62 1.38
C MET A 111 -1.21 2.32 -0.01
N VAL A 112 -1.59 1.21 -0.64
CA VAL A 112 -1.21 0.90 -2.04
C VAL A 112 -1.70 1.98 -3.00
N GLY A 113 -2.92 2.49 -2.80
CA GLY A 113 -3.46 3.62 -3.55
C GLY A 113 -2.59 4.88 -3.46
N TYR A 114 -2.08 5.22 -2.28
CA TYR A 114 -1.16 6.35 -2.15
C TYR A 114 0.20 6.09 -2.81
N ILE A 115 0.76 4.89 -2.67
CA ILE A 115 2.03 4.51 -3.32
C ILE A 115 1.93 4.69 -4.84
N THR A 116 0.88 4.14 -5.47
CA THR A 116 0.69 4.27 -6.92
C THR A 116 0.53 5.72 -7.40
N GLN A 117 -0.13 6.57 -6.60
CA GLN A 117 -0.24 8.00 -6.91
C GLN A 117 1.11 8.71 -6.83
N ILE A 118 1.93 8.38 -5.83
CA ILE A 118 3.28 8.92 -5.68
C ILE A 118 4.16 8.50 -6.85
N ASP A 119 4.13 7.22 -7.24
CA ASP A 119 4.91 6.72 -8.38
C ASP A 119 4.54 7.44 -9.68
N SER A 120 3.24 7.66 -9.90
CA SER A 120 2.76 8.43 -11.06
C SER A 120 3.29 9.86 -11.05
N LEU A 121 3.23 10.54 -9.90
CA LEU A 121 3.74 11.91 -9.75
C LEU A 121 5.26 11.98 -9.95
N ASN A 122 6.01 11.03 -9.40
CA ASN A 122 7.46 10.91 -9.60
C ASN A 122 7.80 10.74 -11.09
N ARG A 123 7.09 9.86 -11.79
CA ARG A 123 7.28 9.65 -13.24
C ARG A 123 6.99 10.93 -14.04
N ILE A 124 5.91 11.63 -13.72
CA ILE A 124 5.56 12.89 -14.38
C ILE A 124 6.63 13.95 -14.10
N THR A 125 7.13 14.03 -12.87
CA THR A 125 8.18 14.98 -12.47
C THR A 125 9.47 14.72 -13.23
N GLU A 126 9.87 13.45 -13.36
CA GLU A 126 11.04 13.06 -14.16
C GLU A 126 10.85 13.40 -15.65
N GLN A 127 9.67 13.14 -16.21
CA GLN A 127 9.35 13.54 -17.58
C GLN A 127 9.40 15.06 -17.77
N GLN A 128 8.85 15.83 -16.83
CA GLN A 128 8.88 17.29 -16.88
C GLN A 128 10.31 17.82 -16.86
N LYS A 129 11.18 17.25 -16.01
CA LYS A 129 12.60 17.61 -15.95
C LYS A 129 13.30 17.39 -17.30
N GLN A 130 13.06 16.26 -17.94
CA GLN A 130 13.61 15.96 -19.27
C GLN A 130 13.09 16.94 -20.34
N VAL A 131 11.82 17.30 -20.30
CA VAL A 131 11.23 18.30 -21.21
C VAL A 131 11.85 19.67 -20.99
N ILE A 132 11.99 20.11 -19.74
CA ILE A 132 12.66 21.37 -19.38
C ILE A 132 14.08 21.38 -19.93
N ASP A 133 14.87 20.34 -19.65
CA ASP A 133 16.25 20.23 -20.15
C ASP A 133 16.32 20.32 -21.68
N LYS A 134 15.40 19.65 -22.38
CA LYS A 134 15.33 19.70 -23.85
C LYS A 134 14.97 21.09 -24.36
N VAL A 135 13.95 21.72 -23.78
CA VAL A 135 13.50 23.06 -24.18
C VAL A 135 14.57 24.10 -23.91
N THR A 136 15.26 24.03 -22.77
CA THR A 136 16.38 24.91 -22.45
C THR A 136 17.53 24.75 -23.44
N ARG A 137 17.87 23.52 -23.86
CA ARG A 137 18.87 23.30 -24.92
C ARG A 137 18.45 23.89 -26.25
N MET A 138 17.23 23.58 -26.71
CA MET A 138 16.70 24.12 -27.97
C MET A 138 16.68 25.66 -27.97
N TYR A 139 16.24 26.28 -26.88
CA TYR A 139 16.23 27.73 -26.74
C TYR A 139 17.64 28.31 -26.88
N ASN A 140 18.62 27.73 -26.17
CA ASN A 140 20.00 28.20 -26.22
C ASN A 140 20.61 28.04 -27.63
N ASP A 141 20.30 26.94 -28.33
CA ASP A 141 20.77 26.71 -29.70
C ASP A 141 20.16 27.71 -30.69
N VAL A 142 18.84 27.95 -30.59
CA VAL A 142 18.14 28.95 -31.41
C VAL A 142 18.67 30.35 -31.15
N SER A 143 18.89 30.71 -29.88
CA SER A 143 19.46 32.01 -29.51
C SER A 143 20.83 32.22 -30.15
N ARG A 144 21.71 31.22 -30.06
CA ARG A 144 23.04 31.27 -30.70
C ARG A 144 22.95 31.40 -32.22
N MET A 145 22.01 30.68 -32.85
CA MET A 145 21.80 30.77 -34.30
C MET A 145 21.30 32.16 -34.72
N ALA A 146 20.38 32.74 -33.95
CA ALA A 146 19.88 34.09 -34.18
C ALA A 146 21.00 35.14 -34.03
N ASP A 147 21.85 35.00 -33.01
CA ASP A 147 23.01 35.89 -32.81
C ASP A 147 23.98 35.80 -34.00
N ASN A 148 24.31 34.59 -34.45
CA ASN A 148 25.17 34.37 -35.62
C ASN A 148 24.58 34.96 -36.91
N LEU A 149 23.28 34.72 -37.18
CA LEU A 149 22.59 35.27 -38.35
C LEU A 149 22.54 36.81 -38.34
N THR A 150 22.37 37.40 -37.15
CA THR A 150 22.40 38.86 -36.98
C THR A 150 23.79 39.41 -37.30
N GLN A 151 24.85 38.77 -36.79
CA GLN A 151 26.23 39.17 -37.10
C GLN A 151 26.56 39.01 -38.60
N GLU A 152 26.09 37.92 -39.23
CA GLU A 152 26.27 37.72 -40.67
C GLU A 152 25.53 38.80 -41.48
N ARG A 153 24.28 39.10 -41.13
CA ARG A 153 23.50 40.20 -41.73
C ARG A 153 24.22 41.53 -41.63
N ASP A 154 24.67 41.92 -40.43
CA ASP A 154 25.40 43.17 -40.21
C ASP A 154 26.68 43.25 -41.06
N LYS A 155 27.38 42.13 -41.22
CA LYS A 155 28.60 42.05 -42.05
C LYS A 155 28.28 42.16 -43.53
N LEU A 156 27.21 41.54 -44.00
CA LEU A 156 26.74 41.63 -45.38
C LEU A 156 26.27 43.06 -45.71
N ASP A 157 25.47 43.68 -44.86
CA ASP A 157 24.98 45.05 -45.06
C ASP A 157 26.15 46.05 -45.16
N LYS A 158 27.17 45.90 -44.29
CA LYS A 158 28.40 46.70 -44.38
C LYS A 158 29.11 46.52 -45.73
N LYS A 159 29.22 45.29 -46.24
CA LYS A 159 29.85 45.02 -47.54
C LYS A 159 29.06 45.63 -48.70
N VAL A 160 27.74 45.48 -48.70
CA VAL A 160 26.87 46.04 -49.74
C VAL A 160 26.94 47.57 -49.74
N SER A 161 26.89 48.19 -48.56
CA SER A 161 27.03 49.65 -48.43
C SER A 161 28.40 50.14 -48.93
N LEU A 162 29.47 49.40 -48.68
CA LEU A 162 30.81 49.76 -49.16
C LEU A 162 30.90 49.68 -50.69
N ALA A 163 30.35 48.60 -51.28
CA ALA A 163 30.31 48.40 -52.72
C ALA A 163 29.48 49.48 -53.42
N ALA A 164 28.31 49.84 -52.87
CA ALA A 164 27.46 50.89 -53.40
C ALA A 164 28.13 52.29 -53.39
N GLN A 165 29.02 52.56 -52.43
CA GLN A 165 29.82 53.80 -52.42
C GLN A 165 30.93 53.79 -53.48
N LEU A 166 31.55 52.64 -53.72
CA LEU A 166 32.62 52.48 -54.71
C LEU A 166 32.11 52.55 -56.16
N ASP A 167 30.92 52.05 -56.46
CA ASP A 167 30.28 52.16 -57.78
C ASP A 167 29.74 53.58 -58.09
N ALA A 168 29.53 54.40 -57.05
CA ALA A 168 29.02 55.76 -57.19
C ALA A 168 30.13 56.81 -57.43
N THR A 169 31.39 56.38 -57.59
CA THR A 169 32.57 57.23 -57.86
C THR A 169 33.12 56.93 -59.25
#